data_AF-W5ST49-F1
#
_entry.id   AF-W5ST49-F1
#
_cell.length_a   1.000
_cell.length_b   1.000
_cell.length_c   1.000
_cell.angle_alpha   90.00
_cell.angle_beta   90.00
_cell.angle_gamma   90.00
#
_symmetry.space_group_name_H-M   'P 1'
#
loop_
_entity.id
_entity.type
_entity.pdbx_description
1 polymer ?
#
loop_
_entity_poly.entity_id
_entity_poly.type
_entity_poly.pdbx_seq_one_letter_code
_entity_poly.pdbx_strand_id
1 'polypeptide(L)'
;ERALLQDKLLKEATRINEIDTLASKYLSNHFNKEALLSKGYSLDEILLAQSRELVRKYVLPEEIKAIAKVESTEHLEGKILEQLLDLAKVNIKHRKRNVSMSDVSSKNGSVKFRETISISDPNFRPINRSEITEGMIQFHINKQKQTSERINKRSA
;
A
#
# COMPACT_ATOMS: atom_id res chain seq x y z
N GLU A 1 31.33 10.31 22.28
CA GLU A 1 31.51 10.08 20.82
C GLU A 1 31.18 8.65 20.39
N ARG A 2 31.84 7.61 20.93
CA ARG A 2 31.54 6.19 20.60
C ARG A 2 30.07 5.78 20.80
N ALA A 3 29.43 6.21 21.88
CA ALA A 3 28.02 5.89 22.14
C ALA A 3 27.05 6.50 21.11
N LEU A 4 27.33 7.71 20.62
CA LEU A 4 26.51 8.37 19.59
C LEU A 4 26.66 7.68 18.22
N LEU A 5 27.88 7.25 17.90
CA LEU A 5 28.15 6.51 16.67
C LEU A 5 27.47 5.13 16.70
N GLN A 6 27.50 4.45 17.83
CA GLN A 6 26.82 3.17 18.02
C GLN A 6 25.30 3.30 17.88
N ASP A 7 24.69 4.33 18.48
CA ASP A 7 23.25 4.61 18.35
C ASP A 7 22.87 4.91 16.89
N LYS A 8 23.69 5.70 16.18
CA LYS A 8 23.47 5.99 14.76
C LYS A 8 23.54 4.73 13.89
N LEU A 9 24.53 3.87 14.10
CA LEU A 9 24.66 2.61 13.38
C LEU A 9 23.49 1.66 13.66
N LEU A 10 23.05 1.59 14.92
CA LEU A 10 21.92 0.75 15.30
C LEU A 10 20.61 1.23 14.62
N LYS A 11 20.38 2.54 14.59
CA LYS A 11 19.24 3.14 13.91
C LYS A 11 19.25 2.83 12.42
N GLU A 12 20.40 2.97 11.77
CA GLU A 12 20.52 2.68 10.34
C GLU A 12 20.29 1.19 10.06
N ALA A 13 20.88 0.28 10.84
CA ALA A 13 20.66 -1.15 10.69
C ALA A 13 19.18 -1.53 10.88
N THR A 14 18.51 -0.91 11.85
CA THR A 14 17.07 -1.12 12.09
C THR A 14 16.24 -0.64 10.90
N ARG A 15 16.55 0.56 10.39
CA ARG A 15 15.89 1.14 9.21
C ARG A 15 16.04 0.25 7.97
N ILE A 16 17.26 -0.23 7.70
CA ILE A 16 17.57 -1.15 6.59
C ILE A 16 16.73 -2.42 6.70
N ASN A 17 16.72 -3.05 7.88
CA ASN A 17 15.99 -4.29 8.10
C ASN A 17 14.47 -4.10 7.96
N GLU A 18 13.93 -2.98 8.43
CA GLU A 18 12.52 -2.65 8.24
C GLU A 18 12.14 -2.52 6.77
N ILE A 19 12.94 -1.77 5.99
CA ILE A 19 12.71 -1.59 4.55
C ILE A 19 12.76 -2.93 3.83
N ASP A 20 13.79 -3.73 4.08
CA ASP A 20 13.97 -5.05 3.44
C ASP A 20 12.83 -6.02 3.79
N THR A 21 12.37 -6.00 5.05
CA THR A 21 11.23 -6.81 5.51
C THR A 21 9.94 -6.40 4.81
N LEU A 22 9.68 -5.09 4.71
CA LEU A 22 8.50 -4.57 4.01
C LEU A 22 8.58 -4.87 2.51
N ALA A 23 9.74 -4.68 1.90
CA ALA A 23 9.97 -4.96 0.50
C ALA A 23 9.70 -6.43 0.17
N SER A 24 10.30 -7.34 0.95
CA SER A 24 10.13 -8.79 0.76
C SER A 24 8.67 -9.24 0.91
N LYS A 25 7.88 -8.55 1.73
CA LYS A 25 6.49 -8.92 1.99
C LYS A 25 5.49 -8.33 1.00
N TYR A 26 5.75 -7.12 0.50
CA TYR A 26 4.75 -6.31 -0.21
C TYR A 26 5.16 -5.91 -1.64
N LEU A 27 6.43 -6.09 -1.99
CA LEU A 27 6.93 -5.87 -3.34
C LEU A 27 7.08 -7.19 -4.11
N SER A 28 7.23 -7.09 -5.42
CA SER A 28 7.53 -8.24 -6.27
C SER A 28 8.97 -8.70 -6.09
N ASN A 29 9.27 -9.96 -6.45
CA ASN A 29 10.64 -10.51 -6.45
C ASN A 29 11.68 -9.68 -7.21
N HIS A 30 11.27 -8.80 -8.12
CA HIS A 30 12.16 -7.84 -8.79
C HIS A 30 12.93 -6.94 -7.80
N PHE A 31 12.37 -6.68 -6.61
CA PHE A 31 12.97 -5.88 -5.54
C PHE A 31 13.64 -6.72 -4.45
N ASN A 32 13.86 -8.01 -4.69
CA ASN A 32 14.52 -8.89 -3.73
C ASN A 32 16.00 -8.51 -3.57
N LYS A 33 16.43 -8.31 -2.32
CA LYS A 33 17.79 -7.87 -2.00
C LYS A 33 18.86 -8.83 -2.52
N GLU A 34 18.76 -10.12 -2.22
CA GLU A 34 19.77 -11.12 -2.61
C GLU A 34 19.91 -11.25 -4.14
N ALA A 35 18.77 -11.20 -4.85
CA ALA A 35 18.73 -11.23 -6.30
C ALA A 35 19.33 -9.97 -6.95
N LEU A 36 19.29 -8.82 -6.27
CA LEU A 36 19.88 -7.57 -6.76
C LEU A 36 21.37 -7.47 -6.37
N LEU A 37 21.75 -7.90 -5.17
CA LEU A 37 23.15 -7.98 -4.74
C LEU A 37 23.95 -8.91 -5.66
N SER A 38 23.41 -10.08 -6.00
CA SER A 38 24.03 -11.01 -6.95
C SER A 38 24.20 -10.45 -8.37
N LYS A 39 23.41 -9.43 -8.74
CA LYS A 39 23.56 -8.71 -10.02
C LYS A 39 24.56 -7.56 -9.95
N GLY A 40 25.14 -7.28 -8.78
CA GLY A 40 26.14 -6.24 -8.57
C GLY A 40 25.57 -4.87 -8.19
N TYR A 41 24.28 -4.76 -7.87
CA TYR A 41 23.73 -3.52 -7.32
C TYR A 41 24.24 -3.30 -5.88
N SER A 42 24.51 -2.05 -5.54
CA SER A 42 24.88 -1.69 -4.17
C SER A 42 23.66 -1.74 -3.23
N LEU A 43 23.92 -1.94 -1.94
CA LEU A 43 22.85 -1.96 -0.94
C LEU A 43 22.05 -0.64 -0.92
N ASP A 44 22.73 0.50 -1.09
CA ASP A 44 22.09 1.82 -1.08
C ASP A 44 21.14 1.99 -2.27
N GLU A 45 21.54 1.57 -3.47
CA GLU A 45 20.67 1.58 -4.66
C GLU A 45 19.45 0.68 -4.48
N ILE A 46 19.65 -0.50 -3.89
CA ILE A 46 18.57 -1.45 -3.62
C ILE A 46 17.57 -0.83 -2.63
N LEU A 47 18.06 -0.28 -1.52
CA LEU A 47 17.21 0.34 -0.49
C LEU A 47 16.47 1.56 -1.02
N LEU A 48 17.12 2.35 -1.87
CA LEU A 48 16.50 3.51 -2.52
C LEU A 48 15.36 3.05 -3.43
N ALA A 49 15.59 2.05 -4.28
CA ALA A 49 14.58 1.50 -5.17
C ALA A 49 13.41 0.86 -4.40
N GLN A 50 13.70 0.08 -3.36
CA GLN A 50 12.69 -0.50 -2.47
C GLN A 50 11.84 0.57 -1.80
N SER A 51 12.46 1.63 -1.28
CA SER A 51 11.77 2.73 -0.62
C SER A 51 10.84 3.49 -1.58
N ARG A 52 11.33 3.83 -2.78
CA ARG A 52 10.54 4.51 -3.81
C ARG A 52 9.34 3.68 -4.25
N GLU A 53 9.53 2.37 -4.41
CA GLU A 53 8.45 1.47 -4.81
C GLU A 53 7.42 1.26 -3.70
N LEU A 54 7.85 1.17 -2.43
CA LEU A 54 6.94 1.14 -1.29
C LEU A 54 6.07 2.40 -1.23
N VAL A 55 6.67 3.57 -1.40
CA VAL A 55 5.93 4.85 -1.47
C VAL A 55 4.94 4.84 -2.64
N ARG A 56 5.40 4.48 -3.84
CA ARG A 56 4.57 4.45 -5.05
C ARG A 56 3.33 3.56 -4.91
N LYS A 57 3.45 2.43 -4.19
CA LYS A 57 2.33 1.50 -3.98
C LYS A 57 1.37 1.91 -2.87
N TYR A 58 1.89 2.51 -1.80
CA TYR A 58 1.14 2.66 -0.55
C TYR A 58 0.82 4.11 -0.15
N VAL A 59 1.32 5.09 -0.90
CA VAL A 59 0.99 6.52 -0.71
C VAL A 59 0.22 7.01 -1.92
N LEU A 60 -0.81 7.82 -1.69
CA LEU A 60 -1.61 8.36 -2.78
C LEU A 60 -0.80 9.39 -3.59
N PRO A 61 -0.94 9.44 -4.93
CA PRO A 61 -0.24 10.42 -5.77
C PRO A 61 -0.45 11.87 -5.30
N GLU A 62 -1.64 12.18 -4.79
CA GLU A 62 -2.00 13.49 -4.27
C GLU A 62 -1.19 13.85 -3.01
N GLU A 63 -0.96 12.87 -2.13
CA GLU A 63 -0.13 13.03 -0.92
C GLU A 63 1.36 13.19 -1.29
N ILE A 64 1.83 12.40 -2.27
CA ILE A 64 3.20 12.53 -2.81
C ILE A 64 3.38 13.94 -3.38
N LYS A 65 2.42 14.42 -4.19
CA LYS A 65 2.45 15.78 -4.76
C LYS A 65 2.40 16.86 -3.68
N ALA A 66 1.60 16.67 -2.63
CA ALA A 66 1.51 17.63 -1.53
C ALA A 66 2.83 17.74 -0.73
N ILE A 67 3.49 16.62 -0.47
CA ILE A 67 4.70 16.56 0.38
C ILE A 67 5.96 16.87 -0.43
N ALA A 68 6.13 16.21 -1.58
CA ALA A 68 7.34 16.29 -2.38
C ALA A 68 7.27 17.32 -3.51
N LYS A 69 6.11 17.92 -3.77
CA LYS A 69 5.86 18.86 -4.88
C LYS A 69 6.14 18.26 -6.27
N VAL A 70 6.21 16.94 -6.37
CA VAL A 70 6.43 16.17 -7.61
C VAL A 70 5.38 15.07 -7.74
N GLU A 71 5.08 14.68 -8.97
CA GLU A 71 4.09 13.63 -9.25
C GLU A 71 4.69 12.22 -9.30
N SER A 72 6.00 12.10 -9.49
CA SER A 72 6.71 10.82 -9.63
C SER A 72 7.64 10.54 -8.45
N THR A 73 7.80 9.26 -8.13
CA THR A 73 8.71 8.79 -7.07
C THR A 73 10.16 8.59 -7.54
N GLU A 74 10.42 8.69 -8.85
CA GLU A 74 11.71 8.37 -9.46
C GLU A 74 12.88 9.23 -8.96
N HIS A 75 12.62 10.48 -8.59
CA HIS A 75 13.65 11.43 -8.15
C HIS A 75 13.58 11.70 -6.63
N LEU A 76 12.79 10.93 -5.89
CA LEU A 76 12.67 11.11 -4.44
C LEU A 76 13.88 10.53 -3.73
N GLU A 77 14.48 11.31 -2.85
CA GLU A 77 15.59 10.89 -2.01
C GLU A 77 15.66 11.71 -0.73
N GLY A 78 16.57 11.32 0.17
CA GLY A 78 16.79 11.99 1.44
C GLY A 78 15.54 12.10 2.31
N LYS A 79 15.42 13.21 3.03
CA LYS A 79 14.41 13.41 4.08
C LYS A 79 12.96 13.33 3.58
N ILE A 80 12.70 13.79 2.35
CA ILE A 80 11.34 13.75 1.77
C ILE A 80 10.92 12.31 1.53
N LEU A 81 11.82 11.49 0.98
CA LEU A 81 11.57 10.07 0.77
C LEU A 81 11.32 9.36 2.11
N GLU A 82 12.07 9.70 3.15
CA GLU A 82 11.87 9.13 4.50
C GLU A 82 10.49 9.46 5.07
N GLN A 83 10.05 10.72 4.96
CA GLN A 83 8.71 11.13 5.42
C GLN A 83 7.60 10.38 4.67
N LEU A 84 7.74 10.25 3.35
CA LEU A 84 6.79 9.50 2.53
C LEU A 84 6.84 7.99 2.84
N LEU A 85 8.00 7.45 3.14
CA LEU A 85 8.16 6.06 3.54
C LEU A 85 7.46 5.79 4.89
N ASP A 86 7.56 6.70 5.85
CA ASP A 86 6.83 6.59 7.11
C ASP A 86 5.31 6.63 6.88
N LEU A 87 4.83 7.49 5.99
CA LEU A 87 3.43 7.51 5.58
C LEU A 87 3.02 6.18 4.93
N ALA A 88 3.87 5.62 4.06
CA ALA A 88 3.65 4.30 3.46
C ALA A 88 3.53 3.19 4.52
N LYS A 89 4.40 3.20 5.53
CA LYS A 89 4.36 2.25 6.67
C LYS A 89 3.03 2.35 7.42
N VAL A 90 2.56 3.57 7.68
CA VAL A 90 1.25 3.81 8.31
C VAL A 90 0.14 3.21 7.45
N ASN A 91 0.10 3.52 6.15
CA ASN A 91 -0.93 3.03 5.24
C ASN A 91 -0.95 1.49 5.13
N ILE A 92 0.23 0.84 5.09
CA ILE A 92 0.36 -0.62 5.15
C ILE A 92 -0.28 -1.18 6.45
N LYS A 93 0.02 -0.55 7.59
CA LYS A 93 -0.53 -0.98 8.90
C LYS A 93 -2.05 -0.80 8.98
N HIS A 94 -2.58 0.30 8.42
CA HIS A 94 -4.03 0.53 8.34
C HIS A 94 -4.72 -0.51 7.45
N ARG A 95 -4.17 -0.81 6.27
CA ARG A 95 -4.71 -1.87 5.40
C ARG A 95 -4.70 -3.24 6.07
N LYS A 96 -3.62 -3.62 6.77
CA LYS A 96 -3.56 -4.91 7.51
C LYS A 96 -4.67 -5.00 8.56
N ARG A 97 -4.97 -3.90 9.26
CA ARG A 97 -6.08 -3.85 10.23
C ARG A 97 -7.43 -4.04 9.54
N ASN A 98 -7.63 -3.43 8.38
CA ASN A 98 -8.90 -3.55 7.63
C ASN A 98 -9.12 -4.96 7.05
N VAL A 99 -8.08 -5.60 6.50
CA VAL A 99 -8.14 -6.99 6.02
C VAL A 99 -8.42 -7.96 7.18
N SER A 100 -7.76 -7.76 8.32
CA SER A 100 -8.00 -8.59 9.52
C SER A 100 -9.40 -8.40 10.12
N MET A 101 -10.00 -7.22 9.99
CA MET A 101 -11.38 -6.96 10.43
C MET A 101 -12.42 -7.53 9.46
N SER A 102 -12.12 -7.62 8.16
CA SER A 102 -13.03 -8.25 7.19
C SER A 102 -13.19 -9.75 7.39
N ASP A 103 -12.19 -10.46 7.92
CA ASP A 103 -12.32 -11.89 8.27
C ASP A 103 -13.18 -12.13 9.52
N VAL A 104 -13.31 -11.15 10.41
CA VAL A 104 -14.11 -11.27 11.66
C VAL A 104 -15.55 -10.79 11.48
N SER A 105 -15.84 -9.95 10.48
CA SER A 105 -17.16 -9.33 10.30
C SER A 105 -18.24 -10.25 9.69
N SER A 106 -17.94 -11.51 9.38
CA SER A 106 -18.91 -12.41 8.74
C SER A 106 -19.96 -13.01 9.69
N LYS A 107 -20.10 -12.54 10.93
CA LYS A 107 -21.05 -13.12 11.90
C LYS A 107 -22.16 -12.26 12.47
N ASN A 108 -22.18 -10.93 12.33
CA ASN A 108 -23.34 -10.16 12.81
C ASN A 108 -23.64 -8.98 11.89
N GLY A 109 -24.87 -8.97 11.37
CA GLY A 109 -25.39 -7.91 10.54
C GLY A 109 -25.58 -6.63 11.34
N SER A 110 -24.64 -5.70 11.23
CA SER A 110 -24.92 -4.28 11.45
C SER A 110 -23.93 -3.41 10.67
N VAL A 111 -24.52 -2.51 9.88
CA VAL A 111 -23.97 -1.33 9.19
C VAL A 111 -22.49 -1.39 8.79
N LYS A 112 -22.26 -1.75 7.53
CA LYS A 112 -20.93 -1.69 6.88
C LYS A 112 -20.57 -0.24 6.54
N PHE A 113 -19.76 0.42 7.37
CA PHE A 113 -18.88 1.50 6.91
C PHE A 113 -17.69 0.88 6.18
N ARG A 114 -17.96 0.17 5.09
CA ARG A 114 -16.94 -0.29 4.15
C ARG A 114 -16.97 0.74 3.04
N GLU A 115 -15.87 1.47 2.84
CA GLU A 115 -15.59 2.04 1.52
C GLU A 115 -15.64 0.84 0.56
N THR A 116 -16.71 0.76 -0.23
CA THR A 116 -16.97 -0.39 -1.08
C THR A 116 -15.97 -0.34 -2.21
N ILE A 117 -14.87 -1.05 -2.05
CA ILE A 117 -13.88 -1.34 -3.08
C ILE A 117 -14.64 -1.99 -4.25
N SER A 118 -14.99 -1.21 -5.26
CA SER A 118 -15.76 -1.63 -6.44
C SER A 118 -14.99 -1.17 -7.67
N ILE A 119 -14.96 -1.98 -8.74
CA ILE A 119 -14.33 -1.56 -10.01
C ILE A 119 -15.01 -0.34 -10.66
N SER A 120 -16.20 0.04 -10.18
CA SER A 120 -16.90 1.26 -10.60
C SER A 120 -16.54 2.50 -9.76
N ASP A 121 -15.69 2.38 -8.75
CA ASP A 121 -15.13 3.53 -8.03
C ASP A 121 -14.00 4.16 -8.88
N PRO A 122 -14.06 5.46 -9.21
CA PRO A 122 -13.00 6.16 -9.94
C PRO A 122 -11.62 6.09 -9.26
N ASN A 123 -11.58 5.89 -7.94
CA ASN A 123 -10.36 5.77 -7.15
C ASN A 123 -9.92 4.31 -6.96
N PHE A 124 -10.58 3.36 -7.63
CA PHE A 124 -10.22 1.95 -7.55
C PHE A 124 -8.82 1.69 -8.15
N ARG A 125 -7.85 1.45 -7.27
CA ARG A 125 -6.46 1.13 -7.64
C ARG A 125 -6.07 -0.21 -7.02
N PRO A 126 -6.37 -1.35 -7.70
CA PRO A 126 -6.10 -2.67 -7.14
C PRO A 126 -4.61 -2.95 -7.16
N ILE A 127 -4.06 -3.41 -6.04
CA ILE A 127 -2.62 -3.69 -5.91
C ILE A 127 -2.29 -5.15 -6.26
N ASN A 128 -3.27 -6.05 -6.17
CA ASN A 128 -3.10 -7.49 -6.42
C ASN A 128 -4.36 -8.11 -7.05
N ARG A 129 -4.25 -9.37 -7.52
CA ARG A 129 -5.36 -10.09 -8.17
C ARG A 129 -6.57 -10.30 -7.25
N SER A 130 -6.36 -10.50 -5.94
CA SER A 130 -7.46 -10.66 -4.99
C SER A 130 -8.33 -9.40 -4.87
N GLU A 131 -7.73 -8.21 -4.85
CA GLU A 131 -8.44 -6.93 -4.81
C GLU A 131 -9.23 -6.68 -6.10
N ILE A 132 -8.71 -7.13 -7.25
CA ILE A 132 -9.45 -7.12 -8.51
C ILE A 132 -10.70 -8.00 -8.39
N THR A 133 -10.53 -9.24 -7.95
CA THR A 133 -11.65 -10.19 -7.78
C THR A 133 -12.71 -9.65 -6.81
N GLU A 134 -12.29 -9.10 -5.67
CA GLU A 134 -13.22 -8.51 -4.70
C GLU A 134 -13.96 -7.30 -5.28
N GLY A 135 -13.26 -6.42 -6.00
CA GLY A 135 -13.85 -5.29 -6.71
C GLY A 135 -14.89 -5.70 -7.76
N MET A 136 -14.64 -6.78 -8.50
CA MET A 136 -15.60 -7.32 -9.48
C MET A 136 -16.83 -7.93 -8.80
N ILE A 137 -16.63 -8.66 -7.70
CA ILE A 137 -17.74 -9.24 -6.92
C ILE A 137 -18.66 -8.12 -6.40
N GLN A 138 -18.08 -7.06 -5.82
CA GLN A 138 -18.85 -5.91 -5.34
C GLN A 138 -19.59 -5.18 -6.46
N PHE A 139 -18.96 -5.02 -7.62
CA PHE A 139 -19.63 -4.46 -8.80
C PHE A 139 -20.85 -5.29 -9.21
N HIS A 140 -20.73 -6.61 -9.23
CA HIS A 140 -21.84 -7.49 -9.58
C HIS A 140 -22.99 -7.39 -8.58
N ILE A 141 -22.67 -7.41 -7.27
CA ILE A 141 -23.67 -7.23 -6.19
C ILE A 141 -24.39 -5.87 -6.33
N ASN A 142 -23.64 -4.79 -6.57
CA ASN A 142 -24.22 -3.46 -6.72
C ASN A 142 -25.11 -3.35 -7.96
N LYS A 143 -24.72 -3.99 -9.07
CA LYS A 143 -25.55 -4.07 -10.28
C LYS A 143 -26.87 -4.79 -10.00
N GLN A 144 -26.83 -5.90 -9.24
CA GLN A 144 -28.04 -6.63 -8.87
C GLN A 144 -28.97 -5.80 -7.97
N LYS A 145 -28.43 -5.05 -7.01
CA LYS A 145 -29.21 -4.14 -6.16
C LYS A 145 -29.88 -3.02 -6.96
N GLN A 146 -29.17 -2.41 -7.91
CA GLN A 146 -29.76 -1.39 -8.78
C GLN A 146 -30.87 -1.96 -9.66
N THR A 147 -30.73 -3.20 -10.14
CA THR A 147 -31.80 -3.85 -10.92
C THR A 147 -33.04 -4.14 -10.09
N SER A 148 -32.89 -4.62 -8.85
CA SER A 148 -34.03 -4.89 -7.97
C SER A 148 -34.74 -3.61 -7.54
N GLU A 149 -34.01 -2.52 -7.25
CA GLU A 149 -34.60 -1.20 -6.98
C GLU A 149 -35.39 -0.64 -8.17
N ARG A 150 -34.91 -0.83 -9.40
CA ARG A 150 -35.62 -0.41 -10.61
C ARG A 150 -36.89 -1.21 -10.88
N ILE A 151 -36.90 -2.50 -10.52
CA ILE A 151 -38.11 -3.34 -10.64
C ILE A 151 -39.16 -2.89 -9.63
N ASN A 152 -38.77 -2.66 -8.37
CA ASN A 152 -39.72 -2.22 -7.32
C ASN A 152 -40.35 -0.85 -7.62
N LYS A 153 -39.62 0.08 -8.27
CA LYS A 153 -40.18 1.39 -8.70
C LYS A 153 -41.11 1.32 -9.91
N ARG A 154 -41.12 0.23 -10.68
CA ARG A 154 -42.02 0.05 -11.83
C ARG A 154 -43.30 -0.71 -11.47
N SER A 155 -43.32 -1.35 -10.30
CA SER A 155 -44.46 -2.12 -9.78
C SER A 155 -45.30 -1.35 -8.75
N ALA A 156 -45.01 -0.06 -8.54
CA ALA A 156 -45.78 0.89 -7.73
C ALA A 156 -46.31 2.00 -8.64
#